data_AF-A0A7T3DGB3-F1
#
_entry.id   AF-A0A7T3DGB3-F1
#
_cell.length_a   1.000
_cell.length_b   1.000
_cell.length_c   1.000
_cell.angle_alpha   90.00
_cell.angle_beta   90.00
_cell.angle_gamma   90.00
#
_symmetry.space_group_name_H-M   'P 1'
#
loop_
_entity.id
_entity.type
_entity.pdbx_description
1 polymer ?
#
loop_
_entity_poly.entity_id
_entity_poly.type
_entity_poly.pdbx_seq_one_letter_code
_entity_poly.pdbx_strand_id
1 'polypeptide(L)'
;MSAAAKKLSAATLLARHAVAGAVLTLVLAGCSSRPPAPDWALNAESASQRASTAYLEGRQRVQALEWDKARAEVAATGRTDLAARLELMRCAAQVASLEWDDCPGYQALALDAAPAEAAYARYLQGRPRPEDIALLPELQRPVAQALLGAPASALAAVGAIKEPLSRLVAAGAALRAGAAQPQLLELGAETASAQGWRRAVMAWLLLRARAHDQAGEVDKAQAVRRRLALLEKTASGGGASAGTSTGASSGK
;
A
#
# COMPACT_ATOMS: atom_id res chain seq x y z
N MET A 1 -70.01 -53.48 -0.52
CA MET A 1 -71.08 -52.88 0.29
C MET A 1 -70.60 -51.54 0.81
N SER A 2 -71.42 -50.51 0.59
CA SER A 2 -71.44 -49.16 1.17
C SER A 2 -70.17 -48.34 1.37
N ALA A 3 -70.17 -47.22 0.63
CA ALA A 3 -69.64 -45.91 0.94
C ALA A 3 -69.79 -45.45 2.41
N ALA A 4 -68.89 -44.58 2.84
CA ALA A 4 -69.25 -43.36 3.58
C ALA A 4 -68.08 -42.36 3.60
N ALA A 5 -68.27 -41.24 2.92
CA ALA A 5 -67.43 -40.07 2.97
C ALA A 5 -67.57 -39.35 4.33
N LYS A 6 -66.47 -38.79 4.84
CA LYS A 6 -66.51 -37.68 5.80
C LYS A 6 -65.52 -36.61 5.38
N LYS A 7 -66.05 -35.55 4.76
CA LYS A 7 -65.37 -34.27 4.54
C LYS A 7 -65.22 -33.57 5.91
N LEU A 8 -64.02 -33.13 6.26
CA LEU A 8 -63.85 -32.06 7.24
C LEU A 8 -62.81 -31.03 6.76
N SER A 9 -63.36 -29.92 6.29
CA SER A 9 -62.96 -28.52 6.35
C SER A 9 -61.49 -28.09 6.31
N ALA A 10 -61.19 -27.33 5.25
CA ALA A 10 -60.00 -26.52 4.98
C ALA A 10 -59.78 -25.31 5.93
N ALA A 11 -60.28 -25.36 7.16
CA ALA A 11 -60.28 -24.21 8.09
C ALA A 11 -59.11 -24.21 9.09
N THR A 12 -58.28 -25.25 9.13
CA THR A 12 -57.21 -25.40 10.15
C THR A 12 -55.81 -25.06 9.65
N LEU A 13 -55.65 -24.68 8.38
CA LEU A 13 -54.34 -24.34 7.79
C LEU A 13 -53.93 -22.87 7.99
N LEU A 14 -54.86 -21.98 8.38
CA LEU A 14 -54.58 -20.55 8.52
C LEU A 14 -54.02 -20.12 9.89
N ALA A 15 -54.09 -20.98 10.91
CA ALA A 15 -53.62 -20.64 12.27
C ALA A 15 -52.12 -20.90 12.51
N ARG A 16 -51.42 -21.56 11.59
CA ARG A 16 -49.97 -21.86 11.72
C ARG A 16 -49.05 -20.78 11.15
N HIS A 17 -49.57 -19.80 10.43
CA HIS A 17 -48.77 -18.76 9.78
C HIS A 17 -48.70 -17.45 10.58
N ALA A 18 -49.43 -17.35 11.70
CA ALA A 18 -49.40 -16.16 12.57
C ALA A 18 -48.22 -16.13 13.56
N VAL A 19 -47.50 -17.24 13.77
CA VAL A 19 -46.35 -17.30 14.69
C VAL A 19 -45.00 -17.09 13.97
N ALA A 20 -44.97 -17.20 12.64
CA ALA A 20 -43.76 -17.04 11.84
C ALA A 20 -43.41 -15.56 11.49
N GLY A 21 -44.30 -14.61 11.79
CA GLY A 21 -44.14 -13.20 11.44
C GLY A 21 -43.49 -12.30 12.51
N ALA A 22 -43.25 -12.79 13.72
CA ALA A 22 -42.89 -11.95 14.87
C ALA A 22 -41.42 -12.02 15.32
N VAL A 23 -40.55 -12.78 14.64
CA VAL A 23 -39.16 -13.02 15.10
C VAL A 23 -38.08 -12.43 14.16
N LEU A 24 -38.46 -11.86 13.00
CA LEU A 24 -37.48 -11.48 11.97
C LEU A 24 -37.20 -9.97 11.83
N THR A 25 -37.31 -9.18 12.91
CA THR A 25 -37.03 -7.72 12.86
C THR A 25 -36.21 -7.19 14.03
N LEU A 26 -35.27 -7.98 14.57
CA LEU A 26 -34.51 -7.58 15.77
C LEU A 26 -32.99 -7.83 15.74
N VAL A 27 -32.34 -7.72 14.57
CA VAL A 27 -30.86 -7.66 14.51
C VAL A 27 -30.38 -6.68 13.43
N LEU A 28 -30.58 -5.37 13.64
CA LEU A 28 -29.79 -4.34 12.95
C LEU A 28 -29.25 -3.22 13.87
N ALA A 29 -29.44 -3.32 15.19
CA ALA A 29 -28.87 -2.37 16.14
C ALA A 29 -27.58 -2.92 16.75
N GLY A 30 -26.49 -2.98 15.98
CA GLY A 30 -25.24 -3.51 16.50
C GLY A 30 -24.03 -3.30 15.61
N CYS A 31 -23.60 -2.05 15.40
CA CYS A 31 -22.20 -1.70 15.10
C CYS A 31 -21.85 -0.20 15.16
N SER A 32 -22.70 0.70 15.70
CA SER A 32 -22.43 2.16 15.63
C SER A 32 -21.92 2.81 16.93
N SER A 33 -21.58 2.05 17.98
CA SER A 33 -21.17 2.63 19.27
C SER A 33 -19.65 2.71 19.49
N ARG A 34 -18.84 2.69 18.41
CA ARG A 34 -17.40 2.98 18.57
C ARG A 34 -17.22 4.50 18.74
N PRO A 35 -16.57 4.96 19.82
CA PRO A 35 -16.21 6.36 19.95
C PRO A 35 -15.34 6.78 18.75
N PRO A 36 -15.44 8.05 18.31
CA PRO A 36 -14.63 8.54 17.21
C PRO A 36 -13.14 8.35 17.51
N ALA A 37 -12.35 8.13 16.47
CA ALA A 37 -10.90 8.02 16.62
C ALA A 37 -10.35 9.31 17.25
N PRO A 38 -9.39 9.22 18.17
CA PRO A 38 -8.78 10.40 18.78
C PRO A 38 -7.98 11.19 17.74
N ASP A 39 -7.84 12.51 17.95
CA ASP A 39 -7.22 13.42 16.98
C ASP A 39 -5.79 13.02 16.59
N TRP A 40 -4.99 12.54 17.55
CA TRP A 40 -3.62 12.09 17.28
C TRP A 40 -3.58 10.99 16.21
N ALA A 41 -4.57 10.10 16.18
CA ALA A 41 -4.61 8.99 15.22
C ALA A 41 -4.93 9.49 13.81
N LEU A 42 -5.86 10.44 13.68
CA LEU A 42 -6.19 11.08 12.41
C LEU A 42 -5.03 11.94 11.88
N ASN A 43 -4.36 12.67 12.78
CA ASN A 43 -3.19 13.47 12.45
C ASN A 43 -2.03 12.60 11.97
N ALA A 44 -1.71 11.52 12.71
CA ALA A 44 -0.66 10.57 12.34
C ALA A 44 -0.93 9.91 10.98
N GLU A 45 -2.17 9.45 10.73
CA GLU A 45 -2.56 8.85 9.45
C GLU A 45 -2.40 9.87 8.31
N SER A 46 -2.97 11.06 8.44
CA SER A 46 -2.88 12.07 7.39
C SER A 46 -1.44 12.52 7.11
N ALA A 47 -0.62 12.66 8.16
CA ALA A 47 0.79 13.02 8.03
C ALA A 47 1.60 11.90 7.35
N SER A 48 1.40 10.64 7.74
CA SER A 48 2.08 9.49 7.13
C SER A 48 1.72 9.31 5.65
N GLN A 49 0.47 9.56 5.26
CA GLN A 49 0.03 9.53 3.85
C GLN A 49 0.70 10.63 3.03
N ARG A 50 0.73 11.87 3.55
CA ARG A 50 1.43 12.99 2.91
C ARG A 50 2.93 12.75 2.81
N ALA A 51 3.53 12.17 3.86
CA ALA A 51 4.94 11.83 3.88
C ALA A 51 5.29 10.76 2.84
N SER A 52 4.47 9.69 2.75
CA SER A 52 4.62 8.62 1.75
C SER A 52 4.53 9.18 0.33
N THR A 53 3.51 10.00 0.06
CA THR A 53 3.30 10.64 -1.25
C THR A 53 4.49 11.55 -1.60
N ALA A 54 4.87 12.44 -0.68
CA ALA A 54 6.01 13.33 -0.85
C ALA A 54 7.33 12.56 -1.05
N TYR A 55 7.51 11.40 -0.41
CA TYR A 55 8.66 10.54 -0.61
C TYR A 55 8.70 9.98 -2.05
N LEU A 56 7.57 9.42 -2.53
CA LEU A 56 7.43 8.83 -3.87
C LEU A 56 7.62 9.88 -4.99
N GLU A 57 7.26 11.14 -4.74
CA GLU A 57 7.49 12.26 -5.66
C GLU A 57 8.90 12.87 -5.54
N GLY A 58 9.65 12.47 -4.51
CA GLY A 58 11.01 12.96 -4.24
C GLY A 58 11.08 14.35 -3.60
N ARG A 59 10.03 14.80 -2.90
CA ARG A 59 10.01 16.05 -2.12
C ARG A 59 10.62 15.84 -0.73
N GLN A 60 11.95 15.77 -0.67
CA GLN A 60 12.71 15.41 0.54
C GLN A 60 12.39 16.23 1.80
N ARG A 61 12.24 17.56 1.67
CA ARG A 61 11.92 18.42 2.83
C ARG A 61 10.50 18.18 3.35
N VAL A 62 9.54 18.03 2.44
CA VAL A 62 8.14 17.77 2.79
C VAL A 62 8.00 16.41 3.45
N GLN A 63 8.59 15.36 2.88
CA GLN A 63 8.49 14.03 3.47
C GLN A 63 9.16 13.94 4.84
N ALA A 64 10.30 14.61 5.07
CA ALA A 64 10.92 14.65 6.38
C ALA A 64 10.01 15.29 7.43
N LEU A 65 9.47 16.49 7.11
CA LEU A 65 8.56 17.21 8.00
C LEU A 65 7.31 16.39 8.34
N GLU A 66 6.69 15.76 7.34
CA GLU A 66 5.46 14.99 7.56
C GLU A 66 5.72 13.67 8.32
N TRP A 67 6.88 13.03 8.12
CA TRP A 67 7.28 11.89 8.94
C TRP A 67 7.56 12.29 10.39
N ASP A 68 8.19 13.44 10.63
CA ASP A 68 8.42 13.96 11.98
C ASP A 68 7.10 14.26 12.70
N LYS A 69 6.14 14.87 12.00
CA LYS A 69 4.78 15.09 12.53
C LYS A 69 4.10 13.77 12.89
N ALA A 70 4.09 12.80 11.99
CA ALA A 70 3.46 11.51 12.25
C ALA A 70 4.12 10.79 13.45
N ARG A 71 5.45 10.85 13.56
CA ARG A 71 6.18 10.30 14.71
C ARG A 71 5.82 11.02 16.00
N ALA A 72 5.71 12.35 16.00
CA ALA A 72 5.36 13.10 17.20
C ALA A 72 3.96 12.74 17.72
N GLU A 73 2.97 12.62 16.82
CA GLU A 73 1.60 12.21 17.17
C GLU A 73 1.56 10.79 17.79
N VAL A 74 2.28 9.83 17.20
CA VAL A 74 2.37 8.47 17.74
C VAL A 74 3.17 8.45 19.05
N ALA A 75 4.28 9.18 19.14
CA ALA A 75 5.13 9.23 20.32
C ALA A 75 4.40 9.81 21.54
N ALA A 76 3.47 10.76 21.34
CA ALA A 76 2.63 11.31 22.40
C ALA A 76 1.77 10.24 23.12
N THR A 77 1.56 9.08 22.49
CA THR A 77 0.82 7.96 23.09
C THR A 77 1.71 7.00 23.90
N GLY A 78 3.05 7.08 23.77
CA GLY A 78 4.00 6.15 24.36
C GLY A 78 3.93 4.72 23.80
N ARG A 79 3.18 4.48 22.74
CA ARG A 79 2.96 3.14 22.16
C ARG A 79 4.00 2.77 21.12
N THR A 80 4.96 1.94 21.51
CA THR A 80 6.02 1.44 20.63
C THR A 80 5.50 0.53 19.53
N ASP A 81 4.41 -0.20 19.76
CA ASP A 81 3.75 -1.03 18.75
C ASP A 81 3.20 -0.20 17.57
N LEU A 82 2.62 0.99 17.85
CA LEU A 82 2.19 1.92 16.82
C LEU A 82 3.36 2.60 16.11
N ALA A 83 4.41 2.93 16.85
CA ALA A 83 5.62 3.50 16.26
C ALA A 83 6.25 2.52 15.25
N ALA A 84 6.24 1.22 15.57
CA ALA A 84 6.71 0.16 14.66
C ALA A 84 5.87 0.12 13.38
N ARG A 85 4.53 0.20 13.51
CA ARG A 85 3.62 0.28 12.34
C ARG A 85 3.92 1.50 11.47
N LEU A 86 4.12 2.66 12.08
CA LEU A 86 4.43 3.89 11.35
C LEU A 86 5.74 3.77 10.55
N GLU A 87 6.79 3.23 11.17
CA GLU A 87 8.07 3.03 10.49
C GLU A 87 7.99 1.96 9.38
N LEU A 88 7.08 0.99 9.48
CA LEU A 88 6.77 0.08 8.38
C LEU A 88 6.05 0.76 7.21
N MET A 89 5.22 1.78 7.45
CA MET A 89 4.65 2.59 6.36
C MET A 89 5.75 3.34 5.60
N ARG A 90 6.72 3.90 6.32
CA ARG A 90 7.91 4.52 5.72
C ARG A 90 8.72 3.50 4.91
N CYS A 91 8.96 2.31 5.47
CA CYS A 91 9.69 1.26 4.75
C CYS A 91 8.93 0.79 3.50
N ALA A 92 7.61 0.68 3.54
CA ALA A 92 6.79 0.34 2.38
C ALA A 92 6.96 1.38 1.24
N ALA A 93 6.99 2.68 1.57
CA ALA A 93 7.25 3.72 0.58
C ALA A 93 8.66 3.61 -0.05
N GLN A 94 9.67 3.25 0.75
CA GLN A 94 11.02 2.95 0.28
C GLN A 94 11.04 1.74 -0.66
N VAL A 95 10.38 0.64 -0.28
CA VAL A 95 10.24 -0.58 -1.10
C VAL A 95 9.53 -0.29 -2.43
N ALA A 96 8.48 0.53 -2.44
CA ALA A 96 7.78 0.97 -3.65
C ALA A 96 8.68 1.78 -4.61
N SER A 97 9.73 2.42 -4.07
CA SER A 97 10.75 3.15 -4.84
C SER A 97 12.05 2.35 -5.05
N LEU A 98 12.02 1.04 -4.82
CA LEU A 98 13.17 0.14 -4.95
C LEU A 98 14.38 0.52 -4.09
N GLU A 99 14.15 1.22 -2.98
CA GLU A 99 15.19 1.55 -2.01
C GLU A 99 15.26 0.43 -0.98
N TRP A 100 16.35 -0.36 -1.06
CA TRP A 100 16.54 -1.54 -0.23
C TRP A 100 17.37 -1.22 1.00
N ASP A 101 16.71 -1.12 2.14
CA ASP A 101 17.32 -1.21 3.46
C ASP A 101 16.59 -2.30 4.27
N ASP A 102 17.08 -2.57 5.48
CA ASP A 102 16.45 -3.54 6.38
C ASP A 102 15.36 -2.89 7.26
N CYS A 103 14.74 -1.79 6.80
CA CYS A 103 13.78 -0.98 7.54
C CYS A 103 14.32 -0.54 8.93
N PRO A 104 15.44 0.22 9.02
CA PRO A 104 16.13 0.47 10.29
C PRO A 104 15.26 1.11 11.37
N GLY A 105 14.29 1.97 10.99
CA GLY A 105 13.34 2.56 11.93
C GLY A 105 12.41 1.52 12.59
N TYR A 106 11.97 0.51 11.83
CA TYR A 106 11.21 -0.61 12.37
C TYR A 106 12.10 -1.52 13.22
N GLN A 107 13.35 -1.80 12.79
CA GLN A 107 14.24 -2.69 13.54
C GLN A 107 14.52 -2.21 14.96
N ALA A 108 14.60 -0.90 15.17
CA ALA A 108 14.75 -0.31 16.50
C ALA A 108 13.54 -0.58 17.44
N LEU A 109 12.39 -0.94 16.87
CA LEU A 109 11.11 -1.14 17.56
C LEU A 109 10.61 -2.59 17.44
N ALA A 110 11.38 -3.48 16.81
CA ALA A 110 10.91 -4.82 16.42
C ALA A 110 10.54 -5.71 17.61
N LEU A 111 11.15 -5.49 18.78
CA LEU A 111 10.85 -6.24 20.01
C LEU A 111 9.42 -6.02 20.52
N ASP A 112 8.88 -4.81 20.32
CA ASP A 112 7.55 -4.43 20.77
C ASP A 112 6.50 -4.48 19.65
N ALA A 113 6.92 -4.88 18.45
CA ALA A 113 6.03 -4.95 17.30
C ALA A 113 4.98 -6.05 17.48
N ALA A 114 3.72 -5.73 17.18
CA ALA A 114 2.69 -6.75 17.14
C ALA A 114 2.95 -7.78 16.01
N PRO A 115 2.36 -9.00 16.10
CA PRO A 115 2.65 -10.07 15.15
C PRO A 115 2.40 -9.72 13.67
N ALA A 116 1.40 -8.86 13.41
CA ALA A 116 1.07 -8.41 12.06
C ALA A 116 2.17 -7.52 11.46
N GLU A 117 2.75 -6.63 12.25
CA GLU A 117 3.88 -5.78 11.87
C GLU A 117 5.12 -6.62 11.60
N ALA A 118 5.42 -7.62 12.43
CA ALA A 118 6.54 -8.55 12.20
C ALA A 118 6.36 -9.41 10.94
N ALA A 119 5.14 -9.84 10.64
CA ALA A 119 4.79 -10.50 9.38
C ALA A 119 5.00 -9.55 8.19
N TYR A 120 4.49 -8.32 8.29
CA TYR A 120 4.60 -7.35 7.21
C TYR A 120 6.05 -6.93 6.94
N ALA A 121 6.88 -6.77 7.97
CA ALA A 121 8.30 -6.48 7.83
C ALA A 121 9.04 -7.57 7.02
N ARG A 122 8.78 -8.85 7.32
CA ARG A 122 9.34 -9.99 6.57
C ARG A 122 8.84 -10.04 5.13
N TYR A 123 7.56 -9.74 4.90
CA TYR A 123 7.01 -9.61 3.56
C TYR A 123 7.70 -8.50 2.75
N LEU A 124 7.91 -7.31 3.33
CA LEU A 124 8.64 -6.20 2.69
C LEU A 124 10.10 -6.55 2.36
N GLN A 125 10.69 -7.50 3.09
CA GLN A 125 12.01 -8.07 2.80
C GLN A 125 11.99 -9.17 1.72
N GLY A 126 10.82 -9.45 1.12
CA GLY A 126 10.66 -10.52 0.12
C GLY A 126 10.71 -11.93 0.71
N ARG A 127 10.43 -12.08 2.01
CA ARG A 127 10.52 -13.35 2.76
C ARG A 127 9.22 -13.69 3.48
N PRO A 128 8.06 -13.76 2.78
CA PRO A 128 6.81 -14.17 3.43
C PRO A 128 6.90 -15.61 3.94
N ARG A 129 6.16 -15.93 4.99
CA ARG A 129 5.99 -17.31 5.48
C ARG A 129 4.52 -17.73 5.42
N PRO A 130 4.22 -19.04 5.31
CA PRO A 130 2.84 -19.53 5.25
C PRO A 130 1.99 -19.08 6.44
N GLU A 131 2.56 -19.08 7.65
CA GLU A 131 1.87 -18.68 8.89
C GLU A 131 1.53 -17.18 8.94
N ASP A 132 2.19 -16.34 8.14
CA ASP A 132 2.00 -14.90 8.16
C ASP A 132 0.86 -14.42 7.27
N ILE A 133 0.45 -15.23 6.28
CA ILE A 133 -0.39 -14.76 5.17
C ILE A 133 -1.68 -14.12 5.69
N ALA A 134 -2.31 -14.70 6.70
CA ALA A 134 -3.53 -14.17 7.30
C ALA A 134 -3.32 -12.85 8.08
N LEU A 135 -2.09 -12.56 8.51
CA LEU A 135 -1.73 -11.35 9.27
C LEU A 135 -1.40 -10.17 8.35
N LEU A 136 -1.07 -10.43 7.07
CA LEU A 136 -0.73 -9.38 6.13
C LEU A 136 -1.96 -8.54 5.74
N PRO A 137 -1.75 -7.28 5.30
CA PRO A 137 -2.82 -6.48 4.69
C PRO A 137 -3.51 -7.25 3.56
N GLU A 138 -4.84 -7.20 3.52
CA GLU A 138 -5.68 -7.98 2.58
C GLU A 138 -5.19 -7.91 1.13
N LEU A 139 -4.83 -6.71 0.66
CA LEU A 139 -4.34 -6.48 -0.71
C LEU A 139 -3.01 -7.19 -1.01
N GLN A 140 -2.21 -7.48 0.01
CA GLN A 140 -0.87 -8.07 -0.13
C GLN A 140 -0.90 -9.61 -0.02
N ARG A 141 -1.95 -10.19 0.56
CA ARG A 141 -2.04 -11.65 0.81
C ARG A 141 -1.90 -12.49 -0.46
N PRO A 142 -2.56 -12.18 -1.59
CA PRO A 142 -2.43 -13.01 -2.80
C PRO A 142 -1.00 -13.01 -3.36
N VAL A 143 -0.30 -11.88 -3.25
CA VAL A 143 1.10 -11.76 -3.68
C VAL A 143 2.00 -12.57 -2.77
N ALA A 144 1.87 -12.40 -1.46
CA ALA A 144 2.63 -13.17 -0.48
C ALA A 144 2.41 -14.70 -0.65
N GLN A 145 1.16 -15.13 -0.90
CA GLN A 145 0.84 -16.53 -1.17
C GLN A 145 1.53 -17.05 -2.43
N ALA A 146 1.55 -16.28 -3.52
CA ALA A 146 2.24 -16.66 -4.74
C ALA A 146 3.76 -16.79 -4.54
N LEU A 147 4.36 -15.90 -3.74
CA LEU A 147 5.80 -15.92 -3.44
C LEU A 147 6.26 -17.16 -2.66
N LEU A 148 5.36 -17.86 -1.96
CA LEU A 148 5.68 -19.13 -1.28
C LEU A 148 6.01 -20.27 -2.25
N GLY A 149 5.51 -20.21 -3.49
CA GLY A 149 5.81 -21.17 -4.54
C GLY A 149 7.06 -20.77 -5.31
N ALA A 150 6.87 -19.88 -6.30
CA ALA A 150 7.95 -19.35 -7.12
C ALA A 150 7.79 -17.84 -7.26
N PRO A 151 8.86 -17.03 -7.12
CA PRO A 151 8.77 -15.57 -7.20
C PRO A 151 8.07 -15.06 -8.47
N ALA A 152 8.36 -15.67 -9.62
CA ALA A 152 7.77 -15.28 -10.91
C ALA A 152 6.23 -15.38 -10.95
N SER A 153 5.63 -16.28 -10.15
CA SER A 153 4.17 -16.48 -10.11
C SER A 153 3.39 -15.29 -9.53
N ALA A 154 4.07 -14.36 -8.84
CA ALA A 154 3.43 -13.21 -8.22
C ALA A 154 2.89 -12.16 -9.21
N LEU A 155 3.28 -12.18 -10.49
CA LEU A 155 2.92 -11.14 -11.46
C LEU A 155 1.42 -10.86 -11.53
N ALA A 156 0.63 -11.93 -11.67
CA ALA A 156 -0.82 -11.81 -11.82
C ALA A 156 -1.46 -11.23 -10.57
N ALA A 157 -1.00 -11.66 -9.39
CA ALA A 157 -1.48 -11.14 -8.10
C ALA A 157 -1.11 -9.66 -7.92
N VAL A 158 0.10 -9.25 -8.30
CA VAL A 158 0.52 -7.84 -8.27
C VAL A 158 -0.36 -7.01 -9.22
N GLY A 159 -0.58 -7.49 -10.46
CA GLY A 159 -1.43 -6.81 -11.44
C GLY A 159 -2.88 -6.64 -11.02
N ALA A 160 -3.40 -7.54 -10.18
CA ALA A 160 -4.78 -7.49 -9.67
C ALA A 160 -5.00 -6.41 -8.60
N ILE A 161 -3.95 -5.93 -7.92
CA ILE A 161 -4.06 -4.87 -6.91
C ILE A 161 -4.42 -3.56 -7.60
N LYS A 162 -5.55 -2.95 -7.26
CA LYS A 162 -6.01 -1.68 -7.88
C LYS A 162 -5.38 -0.43 -7.27
N GLU A 163 -5.09 -0.46 -5.98
CA GLU A 163 -4.52 0.69 -5.26
C GLU A 163 -3.03 0.84 -5.65
N PRO A 164 -2.61 1.98 -6.25
CA PRO A 164 -1.30 2.12 -6.86
C PRO A 164 -0.12 1.95 -5.89
N LEU A 165 -0.20 2.46 -4.66
CA LEU A 165 0.90 2.34 -3.69
C LEU A 165 1.05 0.87 -3.27
N SER A 166 -0.06 0.23 -2.90
CA SER A 166 -0.10 -1.18 -2.55
C SER A 166 0.43 -2.07 -3.68
N ARG A 167 0.12 -1.74 -4.95
CA ARG A 167 0.66 -2.44 -6.11
C ARG A 167 2.17 -2.28 -6.22
N LEU A 168 2.72 -1.07 -6.03
CA LEU A 168 4.17 -0.86 -6.07
C LEU A 168 4.90 -1.54 -4.90
N VAL A 169 4.32 -1.51 -3.70
CA VAL A 169 4.86 -2.24 -2.54
C VAL A 169 4.92 -3.73 -2.86
N ALA A 170 3.85 -4.28 -3.42
CA ALA A 170 3.79 -5.68 -3.81
C ALA A 170 4.82 -6.03 -4.91
N ALA A 171 4.95 -5.17 -5.92
CA ALA A 171 5.92 -5.33 -6.98
C ALA A 171 7.36 -5.27 -6.43
N GLY A 172 7.64 -4.35 -5.51
CA GLY A 172 8.94 -4.23 -4.84
C GLY A 172 9.26 -5.45 -3.97
N ALA A 173 8.30 -5.93 -3.17
CA ALA A 173 8.47 -7.15 -2.38
C ALA A 173 8.70 -8.39 -3.24
N ALA A 174 7.93 -8.55 -4.33
CA ALA A 174 8.11 -9.64 -5.28
C ALA A 174 9.48 -9.58 -5.99
N LEU A 175 9.92 -8.38 -6.38
CA LEU A 175 11.24 -8.17 -6.97
C LEU A 175 12.36 -8.53 -5.97
N ARG A 176 12.22 -8.14 -4.70
CA ARG A 176 13.17 -8.50 -3.63
C ARG A 176 13.21 -10.01 -3.35
N ALA A 177 12.10 -10.70 -3.57
CA ALA A 177 12.01 -12.15 -3.56
C ALA A 177 12.57 -12.82 -4.84
N GLY A 178 13.00 -12.05 -5.83
CA GLY A 178 13.63 -12.55 -7.07
C GLY A 178 12.74 -12.53 -8.32
N ALA A 179 11.55 -11.94 -8.28
CA ALA A 179 10.63 -11.86 -9.43
C ALA A 179 11.06 -10.81 -10.47
N ALA A 180 12.22 -10.94 -11.10
CA ALA A 180 12.81 -9.92 -11.98
C ALA A 180 12.31 -9.95 -13.45
N GLN A 181 11.12 -10.47 -13.71
CA GLN A 181 10.58 -10.60 -15.08
C GLN A 181 10.25 -9.24 -15.73
N PRO A 182 10.49 -9.07 -17.05
CA PRO A 182 10.29 -7.79 -17.74
C PRO A 182 8.90 -7.17 -17.54
N GLN A 183 7.86 -8.00 -17.49
CA GLN A 183 6.47 -7.57 -17.30
C GLN A 183 6.23 -6.96 -15.91
N LEU A 184 6.91 -7.45 -14.87
CA LEU A 184 6.82 -6.85 -13.53
C LEU A 184 7.49 -5.47 -13.51
N LEU A 185 8.63 -5.36 -14.19
CA LEU A 185 9.37 -4.09 -14.28
C LEU A 185 8.56 -3.03 -15.06
N GLU A 186 7.91 -3.42 -16.16
CA GLU A 186 6.96 -2.57 -16.89
C GLU A 186 5.81 -2.13 -16.00
N LEU A 187 5.15 -3.08 -15.32
CA LEU A 187 4.01 -2.80 -14.45
C LEU A 187 4.37 -1.81 -13.34
N GLY A 188 5.54 -1.96 -12.71
CA GLY A 188 6.03 -1.04 -11.69
C GLY A 188 6.29 0.36 -12.25
N ALA A 189 6.99 0.45 -13.39
CA ALA A 189 7.26 1.73 -14.05
C ALA A 189 5.97 2.47 -14.44
N GLU A 190 5.01 1.79 -15.06
CA GLU A 190 3.76 2.39 -15.50
C GLU A 190 2.84 2.75 -14.32
N THR A 191 2.82 1.95 -13.26
CA THR A 191 2.07 2.27 -12.04
C THR A 191 2.61 3.55 -11.39
N ALA A 192 3.94 3.68 -11.25
CA ALA A 192 4.55 4.90 -10.70
C ALA A 192 4.33 6.10 -11.63
N SER A 193 4.43 5.89 -12.95
CA SER A 193 4.30 6.94 -13.96
C SER A 193 2.89 7.53 -13.99
N ALA A 194 1.87 6.68 -13.91
CA ALA A 194 0.47 7.10 -13.87
C ALA A 194 0.13 7.99 -12.66
N GLN A 195 0.90 7.90 -11.57
CA GLN A 195 0.72 8.71 -10.36
C GLN A 195 1.62 9.95 -10.31
N GLY A 196 2.54 10.14 -11.27
CA GLY A 196 3.51 11.23 -11.23
C GLY A 196 4.56 11.08 -10.12
N TRP A 197 4.75 9.87 -9.58
CA TRP A 197 5.68 9.59 -8.48
C TRP A 197 7.12 9.53 -8.97
N ARG A 198 7.69 10.69 -9.31
CA ARG A 198 8.99 10.83 -9.98
C ARG A 198 10.12 9.98 -9.38
N ARG A 199 10.27 9.90 -8.05
CA ARG A 199 11.33 9.10 -7.41
C ARG A 199 11.14 7.63 -7.73
N ALA A 200 9.93 7.11 -7.55
CA ALA A 200 9.61 5.72 -7.89
C ALA A 200 9.79 5.48 -9.40
N VAL A 201 9.28 6.37 -10.25
CA VAL A 201 9.42 6.25 -11.71
C VAL A 201 10.89 6.12 -12.12
N MET A 202 11.76 6.99 -11.59
CA MET A 202 13.19 6.93 -11.90
C MET A 202 13.79 5.58 -11.48
N ALA A 203 13.50 5.10 -10.27
CA ALA A 203 14.02 3.82 -9.78
C ALA A 203 13.61 2.64 -10.68
N TRP A 204 12.33 2.55 -11.04
CA TRP A 204 11.82 1.50 -11.92
C TRP A 204 12.36 1.60 -13.35
N LEU A 205 12.48 2.81 -13.92
CA LEU A 205 13.07 2.99 -15.25
C LEU A 205 14.56 2.67 -15.28
N LEU A 206 15.33 3.00 -14.24
CA LEU A 206 16.74 2.62 -14.13
C LEU A 206 16.92 1.11 -14.16
N LEU A 207 16.09 0.38 -13.40
CA LEU A 207 16.11 -1.08 -13.38
C LEU A 207 15.72 -1.68 -14.74
N ARG A 208 14.70 -1.11 -15.41
CA ARG A 208 14.30 -1.53 -16.76
C ARG A 208 15.38 -1.30 -17.82
N ALA A 209 16.04 -0.15 -17.80
CA ALA A 209 17.13 0.13 -18.74
C ALA A 209 18.24 -0.92 -18.59
N ARG A 210 18.62 -1.23 -17.34
CA ARG A 210 19.60 -2.27 -17.03
C ARG A 210 19.16 -3.66 -17.52
N ALA A 211 17.88 -4.01 -17.38
CA ALA A 211 17.36 -5.28 -17.87
C ALA A 211 17.42 -5.38 -19.40
N HIS A 212 17.06 -4.31 -20.12
CA HIS A 212 17.19 -4.26 -21.59
C HIS A 212 18.65 -4.32 -22.05
N ASP A 213 19.57 -3.63 -21.36
CA ASP A 213 21.00 -3.71 -21.64
C ASP A 213 21.52 -5.15 -21.49
N GLN A 214 21.11 -5.85 -20.43
CA GLN A 214 21.49 -7.26 -20.19
C GLN A 214 20.90 -8.22 -21.22
N ALA A 215 19.73 -7.90 -21.78
CA ALA A 215 19.10 -8.67 -22.85
C ALA A 215 19.62 -8.31 -24.26
N GLY A 216 20.55 -7.35 -24.39
CA GLY A 216 21.04 -6.87 -25.69
C GLY A 216 20.02 -6.03 -26.48
N GLU A 217 18.94 -5.59 -25.84
CA GLU A 217 17.85 -4.83 -26.46
C GLU A 217 18.15 -3.32 -26.48
N VAL A 218 19.20 -2.95 -27.20
CA VAL A 218 19.78 -1.58 -27.19
C VAL A 218 18.73 -0.51 -27.47
N ASP A 219 17.86 -0.70 -28.46
CA ASP A 219 16.84 0.29 -28.83
C ASP A 219 15.82 0.53 -27.70
N LYS A 220 15.43 -0.55 -27.00
CA LYS A 220 14.50 -0.46 -25.86
C LYS A 220 15.19 0.21 -24.67
N ALA A 221 16.45 -0.11 -24.40
CA ALA A 221 17.23 0.56 -23.36
C ALA A 221 17.34 2.06 -23.63
N GLN A 222 17.63 2.46 -24.87
CA GLN A 222 17.70 3.87 -25.28
C GLN A 222 16.34 4.58 -25.15
N ALA A 223 15.24 3.92 -25.47
CA ALA A 223 13.90 4.48 -25.25
C ALA A 223 13.64 4.78 -23.76
N VAL A 224 14.02 3.86 -22.87
CA VAL A 224 13.91 4.07 -21.42
C VAL A 224 14.83 5.20 -20.94
N ARG A 225 16.07 5.28 -21.43
CA ARG A 225 17.02 6.35 -21.10
C ARG A 225 16.53 7.74 -21.50
N ARG A 226 15.81 7.87 -22.63
CA ARG A 226 15.16 9.15 -23.01
C ARG A 226 14.10 9.59 -21.99
N ARG A 227 13.31 8.65 -21.44
CA ARG A 227 12.34 8.94 -20.36
C ARG A 227 13.06 9.39 -19.08
N LEU A 228 14.15 8.74 -18.71
CA LEU A 228 14.97 9.14 -17.56
C LEU A 228 15.53 10.57 -17.71
N ALA A 229 16.11 10.89 -18.86
CA ALA A 229 16.65 12.23 -19.15
C ALA A 229 15.59 13.34 -19.04
N LEU A 230 14.33 13.05 -19.36
CA LEU A 230 13.21 13.99 -19.15
C LEU A 230 12.96 14.28 -17.65
N LEU A 231 13.01 13.25 -16.80
CA LEU A 231 12.79 13.38 -15.35
C LEU A 231 13.96 14.09 -14.64
N GLU A 232 15.18 13.91 -15.13
CA GLU A 232 16.38 14.57 -14.59
C GLU A 232 16.41 16.07 -14.88
N LYS A 233 16.01 16.47 -16.10
CA LYS A 233 15.91 17.88 -16.50
C LYS A 233 14.89 18.63 -15.66
N THR A 234 13.73 18.03 -15.40
CA THR A 234 12.68 18.65 -14.58
C THR A 234 13.10 18.77 -13.11
N ALA A 235 13.85 17.81 -12.57
CA ALA A 235 14.41 17.89 -11.22
C ALA A 235 15.43 19.04 -11.05
N SER A 236 16.24 19.29 -12.08
CA SER A 236 17.27 20.34 -12.06
C SER A 236 16.71 21.74 -12.29
N GLY A 237 15.67 21.87 -13.13
CA GLY A 237 15.04 23.17 -13.44
C GLY A 237 14.20 23.77 -12.31
N GLY A 238 13.64 22.94 -11.41
CA GLY A 238 12.82 23.40 -10.27
C GLY A 238 13.61 24.12 -9.17
N GLY A 239 14.95 23.99 -9.15
CA GLY A 239 15.82 24.69 -8.19
C GLY A 239 16.20 26.12 -8.59
N ALA A 240 16.11 26.46 -9.89
CA ALA A 240 16.57 27.75 -10.40
C ALA A 240 15.53 28.89 -10.33
N SER A 241 14.25 28.57 -10.11
CA SER A 241 13.16 29.58 -10.12
C SER A 241 12.90 30.25 -8.77
N ALA A 242 13.55 29.84 -7.67
CA ALA A 242 13.25 30.34 -6.32
C ALA A 242 14.20 31.45 -5.83
N GLY A 243 15.04 32.01 -6.71
CA GLY A 243 16.08 32.96 -6.33
C GLY A 243 16.23 34.14 -7.29
N THR A 244 15.18 34.95 -7.46
CA THR A 244 15.36 36.32 -7.97
C THR A 244 14.27 37.25 -7.43
N SER A 245 14.44 37.70 -6.18
CA SER A 245 13.82 38.96 -5.71
C SER A 245 14.80 39.69 -4.79
N THR A 246 15.86 40.22 -5.39
CA THR A 246 16.66 41.29 -4.77
C THR A 246 16.91 42.35 -5.84
N GLY A 247 16.15 43.43 -5.72
CA GLY A 247 16.27 44.68 -6.46
C GLY A 247 15.34 45.68 -5.79
N ALA A 248 15.79 46.31 -4.71
CA ALA A 248 16.41 47.63 -4.74
C ALA A 248 15.40 48.74 -5.10
N SER A 249 14.99 49.50 -4.08
CA SER A 249 14.58 50.89 -4.25
C SER A 249 14.96 51.66 -2.99
N SER A 250 16.12 52.31 -3.07
CA SER A 250 16.46 53.49 -2.27
C SER A 250 16.18 54.73 -3.11
N GLY A 251 15.56 55.74 -2.51
CA GLY A 251 15.65 57.14 -2.94
C GLY A 251 14.40 57.74 -3.58
N LYS A 252 13.56 58.41 -2.78
CA LYS A 252 13.65 59.85 -2.51
C LYS A 252 12.76 60.23 -1.34
#